data_AF-A0A970GK02-F1
#
_entry.id   AF-A0A970GK02-F1
#
_cell.length_a   1.000
_cell.length_b   1.000
_cell.length_c   1.000
_cell.angle_alpha   90.00
_cell.angle_beta   90.00
_cell.angle_gamma   90.00
#
_symmetry.space_group_name_H-M   'P 1'
#
loop_
_entity.id
_entity.type
_entity.pdbx_description
1 polymer ?
#
loop_
_entity_poly.entity_id
_entity_poly.type
_entity_poly.pdbx_seq_one_letter_code
_entity_poly.pdbx_strand_id
1 'polypeptide(L)'
;MQIKEPVSGFTHLAAALLSAAGLPILIYIAQERGIRHVISFSVFGASLILLYTASALYHLLPLSPEGTKLFRRIDHILIFILIAGTYTPFCLVPLWGIWGWALLATVWLIAIGGIFMKIYWLHAPRWLSTLVYVGMGSLIVIA
;
A
#
# COMPACT_ATOMS: atom_id res chain seq x y z
N MET A 1 28.93 3.31 6.67
CA MET A 1 27.72 2.61 6.17
C MET A 1 27.60 2.86 4.68
N GLN A 2 27.68 1.84 3.83
CA GLN A 2 27.37 2.01 2.41
C GLN A 2 25.85 1.92 2.23
N ILE A 3 25.24 3.01 1.76
CA ILE A 3 23.83 3.05 1.41
C ILE A 3 23.66 2.30 0.09
N LYS A 4 22.67 1.40 0.02
CA LYS A 4 22.50 0.50 -1.12
C LYS A 4 22.00 1.23 -2.36
N GLU A 5 20.89 1.97 -2.22
CA GLU A 5 20.20 2.69 -3.31
C GLU A 5 19.70 4.06 -2.79
N PRO A 6 20.55 5.09 -2.80
CA PRO A 6 20.31 6.33 -2.06
C PRO A 6 19.10 7.13 -2.58
N VAL A 7 18.93 7.24 -3.90
CA VAL A 7 17.82 8.01 -4.49
C VAL A 7 16.46 7.41 -4.11
N SER A 8 16.28 6.10 -4.32
CA SER A 8 15.06 5.38 -3.92
C SER A 8 14.85 5.43 -2.40
N GLY A 9 15.91 5.24 -1.62
CA GLY A 9 15.82 5.30 -0.17
C GLY A 9 15.34 6.65 0.37
N PHE A 10 15.93 7.76 -0.08
CA PHE A 10 15.56 9.10 0.41
C PHE A 10 14.19 9.57 -0.10
N THR A 11 13.82 9.24 -1.35
CA THR A 11 12.49 9.57 -1.87
C THR A 11 11.39 8.85 -1.10
N HIS A 12 11.59 7.57 -0.78
CA HIS A 12 10.63 6.79 -0.01
C HIS A 12 10.60 7.25 1.45
N LEU A 13 11.75 7.61 2.03
CA LEU A 13 11.79 8.20 3.38
C LEU A 13 11.00 9.51 3.45
N ALA A 14 11.18 10.40 2.48
CA ALA A 14 10.42 11.64 2.39
C ALA A 14 8.91 11.36 2.28
N ALA A 15 8.51 10.40 1.43
CA ALA A 15 7.12 9.99 1.31
C ALA A 15 6.55 9.40 2.61
N ALA A 16 7.33 8.62 3.36
CA ALA A 16 6.94 8.08 4.67
C ALA A 16 6.69 9.20 5.68
N LEU A 17 7.60 10.17 5.78
CA LEU A 17 7.48 11.31 6.69
C LEU A 17 6.29 12.20 6.34
N LEU A 18 6.11 12.52 5.04
CA LEU A 18 4.97 13.30 4.56
C LEU A 18 3.65 12.58 4.83
N SER A 19 3.60 11.25 4.62
CA SER A 19 2.41 10.45 4.90
C SER A 19 2.08 10.42 6.40
N ALA A 20 3.11 10.28 7.26
CA ALA A 20 2.96 10.29 8.70
C ALA A 20 2.48 11.65 9.24
N ALA A 21 2.96 12.75 8.66
CA ALA A 21 2.50 14.10 9.01
C ALA A 21 1.10 14.41 8.42
N GLY A 22 0.83 13.96 7.21
CA GLY A 22 -0.42 14.22 6.49
C GLY A 22 -1.61 13.45 7.04
N LEU A 23 -1.42 12.23 7.55
CA LEU A 23 -2.52 11.40 8.04
C LEU A 23 -3.29 12.07 9.20
N PRO A 24 -2.68 12.56 10.29
CA PRO A 24 -3.40 13.25 11.36
C PRO A 24 -4.21 14.45 10.86
N ILE A 25 -3.65 15.23 9.93
CA ILE A 25 -4.33 16.39 9.31
C ILE A 25 -5.56 15.91 8.52
N LEU A 26 -5.39 14.87 7.71
CA LEU A 26 -6.48 14.28 6.94
C LEU A 26 -7.59 13.74 7.84
N ILE A 27 -7.24 13.07 8.95
CA ILE A 27 -8.22 12.56 9.92
C ILE A 27 -8.96 13.69 10.62
N TYR A 28 -8.26 14.76 11.03
CA TYR A 28 -8.89 15.92 11.64
C TYR A 28 -9.97 16.53 10.72
N ILE A 29 -9.67 16.71 9.44
CA ILE A 29 -10.63 17.20 8.45
C ILE A 29 -11.77 16.19 8.22
N ALA A 30 -11.46 14.89 8.23
CA ALA A 30 -12.43 13.82 8.00
C ALA A 30 -13.47 13.67 9.11
N GLN A 31 -13.13 14.05 10.35
CA GLN A 31 -14.03 13.94 11.50
C GLN A 31 -15.34 14.70 11.28
N GLU A 32 -15.28 15.90 10.68
CA GLU A 32 -16.47 16.71 10.36
C GLU A 32 -17.36 16.08 9.27
N ARG A 33 -16.81 15.15 8.49
CA ARG A 33 -17.50 14.45 7.40
C ARG A 33 -18.11 13.11 7.83
N GLY A 34 -17.85 12.68 9.07
CA GLY A 34 -18.42 11.48 9.68
C GLY A 34 -17.52 10.24 9.60
N ILE A 35 -17.91 9.20 10.36
CA ILE A 35 -17.08 8.04 10.70
C ILE A 35 -16.52 7.28 9.48
N ARG A 36 -17.27 7.21 8.37
CA ARG A 36 -16.82 6.52 7.15
C ARG A 36 -15.60 7.18 6.52
N HIS A 37 -15.54 8.52 6.53
CA HIS A 37 -14.37 9.25 6.03
C HIS A 37 -13.16 8.97 6.90
N VAL A 38 -13.33 9.00 8.23
CA VAL A 38 -12.26 8.69 9.19
C VAL A 38 -11.71 7.28 8.94
N ILE A 39 -12.56 6.25 8.94
CA ILE A 39 -12.13 4.86 8.74
C ILE A 39 -11.41 4.69 7.40
N SER A 40 -12.01 5.17 6.32
CA SER A 40 -11.48 4.94 4.98
C SER A 40 -10.16 5.67 4.72
N PHE A 41 -10.02 6.91 5.19
CA PHE A 41 -8.76 7.65 5.12
C PHE A 41 -7.70 7.12 6.09
N SER A 42 -8.09 6.58 7.25
CA SER A 42 -7.15 5.87 8.14
C SER A 42 -6.51 4.67 7.45
N VAL A 43 -7.30 3.86 6.75
CA VAL A 43 -6.81 2.70 6.00
C VAL A 43 -5.85 3.14 4.90
N PHE A 44 -6.22 4.16 4.11
CA PHE A 44 -5.35 4.71 3.07
C PHE A 44 -4.03 5.24 3.64
N GLY A 45 -4.07 6.14 4.61
CA GLY A 45 -2.85 6.74 5.16
C GLY A 45 -1.96 5.75 5.90
N ALA A 46 -2.53 4.79 6.64
CA ALA A 46 -1.75 3.72 7.26
C ALA A 46 -1.01 2.88 6.21
N SER A 47 -1.67 2.55 5.10
CA SER A 47 -1.04 1.79 4.01
C SER A 47 0.12 2.54 3.35
N LEU A 48 0.00 3.86 3.16
CA LEU A 48 1.07 4.73 2.68
C LEU A 48 2.28 4.73 3.61
N ILE A 49 2.04 4.96 4.91
CA ILE A 49 3.10 4.99 5.92
C ILE A 49 3.83 3.65 5.95
N LEU A 50 3.09 2.54 5.98
CA LEU A 50 3.68 1.20 6.02
C LEU A 50 4.56 0.93 4.79
N LEU A 51 4.03 1.12 3.57
CA LEU A 51 4.79 0.89 2.35
C LEU A 51 6.07 1.71 2.32
N TYR A 52 5.94 3.03 2.43
CA TYR A 52 7.10 3.91 2.26
C TYR A 52 8.13 3.76 3.37
N THR A 53 7.70 3.45 4.61
CA THR A 53 8.62 3.13 5.70
C THR A 53 9.39 1.85 5.42
N ALA A 54 8.70 0.75 5.10
CA ALA A 54 9.36 -0.52 4.82
C ALA A 54 10.33 -0.41 3.62
N SER A 55 9.93 0.34 2.60
CA SER A 55 10.73 0.57 1.40
C SER A 55 11.98 1.42 1.68
N ALA A 56 11.83 2.50 2.43
CA ALA A 56 12.97 3.32 2.87
C ALA A 56 13.97 2.49 3.68
N LEU A 57 13.48 1.68 4.62
CA LEU A 57 14.33 0.79 5.42
C LEU A 57 15.06 -0.23 4.55
N TYR A 58 14.38 -0.82 3.55
CA TYR A 58 14.97 -1.77 2.61
C TYR A 58 16.13 -1.17 1.79
N HIS A 59 16.01 0.10 1.36
CA HIS A 59 17.00 0.76 0.51
C HIS A 59 18.13 1.46 1.30
N LEU A 60 17.88 1.89 2.54
CA LEU A 60 18.82 2.66 3.35
C LEU A 60 19.63 1.82 4.33
N LEU A 61 19.05 0.74 4.89
CA LEU A 61 19.73 -0.04 5.92
C LEU A 61 20.74 -1.06 5.33
N PRO A 62 21.93 -1.21 5.94
CA PRO A 62 22.87 -2.27 5.60
C PRO A 62 22.40 -3.61 6.22
N LEU A 63 21.41 -4.24 5.60
CA LEU A 63 20.81 -5.49 6.07
C LEU A 63 21.67 -6.72 5.71
N SER A 64 21.59 -7.77 6.53
CA SER A 64 22.13 -9.10 6.18
C SER A 64 21.48 -9.65 4.90
N PRO A 65 22.05 -10.69 4.25
CA PRO A 65 21.44 -11.30 3.07
C PRO A 65 20.00 -11.81 3.32
N GLU A 66 19.75 -12.38 4.50
CA GLU A 66 18.43 -12.85 4.91
C GLU A 66 17.48 -11.68 5.20
N GLY A 67 17.95 -10.66 5.92
CA GLY A 67 17.19 -9.44 6.18
C GLY A 67 16.79 -8.72 4.89
N THR A 68 17.72 -8.63 3.92
CA THR A 68 17.46 -8.06 2.59
C THR A 68 16.34 -8.82 1.87
N LYS A 69 16.31 -10.15 1.93
CA LYS A 69 15.24 -10.95 1.31
C LYS A 69 13.89 -10.73 2.01
N LEU A 70 13.89 -10.64 3.33
CA LEU A 70 12.68 -10.41 4.12
C LEU A 70 12.11 -9.01 3.86
N PHE A 71 12.90 -7.95 4.00
CA PHE A 71 12.46 -6.57 3.76
C PHE A 71 12.00 -6.37 2.33
N ARG A 72 12.70 -6.95 1.35
CA ARG A 72 12.24 -6.96 -0.05
C ARG A 72 10.87 -7.63 -0.20
N ARG A 73 10.59 -8.69 0.56
CA ARG A 73 9.29 -9.36 0.49
C ARG A 73 8.20 -8.49 1.11
N ILE A 74 8.46 -7.91 2.27
CA ILE A 74 7.55 -6.99 2.95
C ILE A 74 7.23 -5.79 2.06
N ASP A 75 8.24 -5.16 1.48
CA ASP A 75 8.11 -4.04 0.56
C ASP A 75 7.16 -4.36 -0.62
N HIS A 76 7.36 -5.52 -1.28
CA HIS A 76 6.44 -5.94 -2.35
C HIS A 76 5.03 -6.30 -1.86
N ILE A 77 4.89 -6.90 -0.68
CA ILE A 77 3.58 -7.22 -0.07
C ILE A 77 2.79 -5.92 0.16
N LEU A 78 3.46 -4.88 0.63
CA LEU A 78 2.84 -3.61 0.97
C LEU A 78 2.32 -2.85 -0.26
N ILE A 79 2.78 -3.17 -1.47
CA ILE A 79 2.20 -2.62 -2.71
C ILE A 79 0.75 -3.09 -2.86
N PHE A 80 0.45 -4.38 -2.59
CA PHE A 80 -0.92 -4.89 -2.62
C PHE A 80 -1.81 -4.17 -1.59
N ILE A 81 -1.27 -3.95 -0.38
CA ILE A 81 -1.98 -3.26 0.69
C ILE A 81 -2.22 -1.79 0.33
N LEU A 82 -1.23 -1.09 -0.23
CA LEU A 82 -1.41 0.30 -0.65
C LEU A 82 -2.45 0.44 -1.75
N ILE A 83 -2.46 -0.46 -2.74
CA ILE A 83 -3.47 -0.42 -3.80
C ILE A 83 -4.87 -0.58 -3.18
N ALA A 84 -5.11 -1.63 -2.38
CA ALA A 84 -6.41 -1.81 -1.71
C ALA A 84 -6.77 -0.66 -0.76
N GLY A 85 -5.78 -0.14 -0.02
CA GLY A 85 -5.94 1.00 0.86
C GLY A 85 -6.32 2.28 0.11
N THR A 86 -5.78 2.48 -1.10
CA THR A 86 -6.14 3.61 -1.98
C THR A 86 -7.59 3.51 -2.44
N TYR A 87 -8.08 2.32 -2.78
CA TYR A 87 -9.48 2.12 -3.20
C TYR A 87 -10.48 2.33 -2.06
N THR A 88 -10.08 2.11 -0.81
CA THR A 88 -10.98 2.14 0.35
C THR A 88 -11.76 3.46 0.50
N PRO A 89 -11.14 4.66 0.46
CA PRO A 89 -11.88 5.92 0.46
C PRO A 89 -12.77 6.11 -0.77
N PHE A 90 -12.34 5.71 -1.98
CA PHE A 90 -13.20 5.80 -3.17
C PHE A 90 -14.45 4.91 -3.06
N CYS A 91 -14.30 3.71 -2.50
CA CYS A 91 -15.40 2.77 -2.35
C CYS A 91 -16.40 3.21 -1.26
N LEU A 92 -15.90 3.75 -0.14
CA LEU A 92 -16.71 4.05 1.03
C LEU A 92 -17.25 5.49 1.10
N VAL A 93 -16.75 6.39 0.23
CA VAL A 93 -17.18 7.79 0.19
C VAL A 93 -17.95 8.10 -1.11
N PRO A 94 -17.33 8.28 -2.30
CA PRO A 94 -18.07 8.65 -3.50
C PRO A 94 -18.89 7.49 -4.10
N LEU A 95 -18.41 6.25 -4.03
CA LEU A 95 -19.11 5.07 -4.60
C LEU A 95 -19.99 4.34 -3.57
N TRP A 96 -20.41 5.02 -2.50
CA TRP A 96 -21.13 4.40 -1.40
C TRP A 96 -22.40 3.67 -1.88
N GLY A 97 -22.50 2.38 -1.55
CA GLY A 97 -23.59 1.50 -1.97
C GLY A 97 -23.07 0.13 -2.42
N ILE A 98 -23.92 -0.64 -3.08
CA ILE A 98 -23.61 -2.02 -3.52
C ILE A 98 -22.35 -2.05 -4.39
N TRP A 99 -22.20 -1.09 -5.32
CA TRP A 99 -21.04 -1.01 -6.21
C TRP A 99 -19.73 -0.75 -5.45
N GLY A 100 -19.69 0.23 -4.55
CA GLY A 100 -18.52 0.49 -3.71
C GLY A 100 -18.13 -0.71 -2.85
N TRP A 101 -19.11 -1.40 -2.24
CA TRP A 101 -18.83 -2.61 -1.45
C TRP A 101 -18.32 -3.78 -2.31
N ALA A 102 -18.89 -3.99 -3.50
CA ALA A 102 -18.44 -5.03 -4.42
C ALA A 102 -17.01 -4.78 -4.90
N LEU A 103 -16.69 -3.53 -5.27
CA LEU A 103 -15.34 -3.15 -5.67
C LEU A 103 -14.36 -3.30 -4.50
N LEU A 104 -14.73 -2.82 -3.31
CA LEU A 104 -13.91 -2.94 -2.10
C LEU A 104 -13.59 -4.40 -1.78
N ALA A 105 -14.59 -5.28 -1.78
CA ALA A 105 -14.38 -6.71 -1.55
C ALA A 105 -13.46 -7.31 -2.61
N THR A 106 -13.66 -6.96 -3.88
CA THR A 106 -12.84 -7.45 -5.00
C THR A 106 -11.38 -7.05 -4.84
N VAL A 107 -11.08 -5.76 -4.61
CA VAL A 107 -9.69 -5.30 -4.49
C VAL A 107 -9.00 -5.88 -3.26
N TRP A 108 -9.69 -6.00 -2.12
CA TRP A 108 -9.10 -6.60 -0.92
C TRP A 108 -8.89 -8.10 -1.06
N LEU A 109 -9.79 -8.83 -1.73
CA LEU A 109 -9.59 -10.26 -2.02
C LEU A 109 -8.38 -10.49 -2.93
N ILE A 110 -8.24 -9.71 -4.00
CA ILE A 110 -7.07 -9.82 -4.88
C ILE A 110 -5.80 -9.43 -4.13
N ALA A 111 -5.84 -8.40 -3.28
CA ALA A 111 -4.71 -8.01 -2.43
C ALA A 111 -4.27 -9.17 -1.54
N ILE A 112 -5.20 -9.80 -0.81
CA ILE A 112 -4.93 -10.95 0.05
C ILE A 112 -4.33 -12.11 -0.76
N GLY A 113 -4.89 -12.41 -1.94
CA GLY A 113 -4.33 -13.41 -2.85
C GLY A 113 -2.89 -13.08 -3.29
N GLY A 114 -2.62 -11.81 -3.62
CA GLY A 114 -1.28 -11.32 -3.96
C GLY A 114 -0.28 -11.42 -2.80
N ILE A 115 -0.73 -11.16 -1.57
CA ILE A 115 0.07 -11.33 -0.35
C ILE A 115 0.43 -12.81 -0.18
N PHE A 116 -0.54 -13.72 -0.28
CA PHE A 116 -0.27 -15.16 -0.20
C PHE A 116 0.67 -15.65 -1.30
N MET A 117 0.49 -15.16 -2.53
CA MET A 117 1.42 -15.44 -3.62
C MET A 117 2.86 -15.02 -3.25
N LYS A 118 3.05 -13.83 -2.64
CA LYS A 118 4.40 -13.39 -2.21
C LYS A 118 4.96 -14.15 -1.01
N ILE A 119 4.11 -14.66 -0.12
CA ILE A 119 4.53 -15.44 1.05
C ILE A 119 4.95 -16.85 0.62
N TYR A 120 4.13 -17.54 -0.16
CA TYR A 120 4.34 -18.95 -0.49
C TYR A 120 5.14 -19.16 -1.78
N TRP A 121 5.05 -18.25 -2.75
CA TRP A 121 5.75 -18.35 -4.03
C TRP A 121 6.90 -17.35 -4.14
N LEU A 122 7.94 -17.64 -3.36
CA LEU A 122 9.20 -16.88 -3.25
C LEU A 122 9.86 -16.51 -4.59
N HIS A 123 9.78 -17.41 -5.57
CA HIS A 123 10.40 -17.27 -6.89
C HIS A 123 9.39 -16.92 -8.00
N ALA A 124 8.19 -16.47 -7.64
CA ALA A 124 7.20 -16.05 -8.62
C ALA A 124 7.82 -15.00 -9.58
N PRO A 125 7.59 -15.13 -10.89
CA PRO A 125 8.17 -14.22 -11.87
C PRO A 125 7.68 -12.80 -11.64
N ARG A 126 8.58 -11.82 -11.78
CA ARG A 126 8.29 -10.41 -11.47
C ARG A 126 7.11 -9.85 -12.27
N TRP A 127 7.03 -10.22 -13.56
CA TRP A 127 5.97 -9.76 -14.46
C TRP A 127 4.57 -10.13 -13.97
N LEU A 128 4.42 -11.28 -13.29
CA LEU A 128 3.14 -11.72 -12.77
C LEU A 128 2.64 -10.78 -11.67
N SER A 129 3.51 -10.44 -10.71
CA SER A 129 3.14 -9.49 -9.65
C SER A 129 2.81 -8.11 -10.23
N THR A 130 3.61 -7.63 -11.20
CA THR A 130 3.34 -6.36 -11.88
C THR A 130 2.00 -6.37 -12.60
N LEU A 131 1.66 -7.47 -13.30
CA LEU A 131 0.36 -7.60 -13.97
C LEU A 131 -0.79 -7.53 -12.95
N VAL A 132 -0.67 -8.20 -11.81
CA VAL A 132 -1.69 -8.13 -10.76
C VAL A 132 -1.80 -6.71 -10.20
N TYR A 133 -0.68 -6.02 -9.94
CA TYR A 133 -0.70 -4.63 -9.48
C TYR A 133 -1.43 -3.69 -10.45
N VAL A 134 -1.09 -3.78 -11.74
CA VAL A 134 -1.70 -2.94 -12.78
C VAL A 134 -3.18 -3.30 -12.96
N GLY A 135 -3.51 -4.58 -12.99
CA GLY A 135 -4.89 -5.06 -13.08
C GLY A 135 -5.73 -4.57 -11.91
N MET A 136 -5.26 -4.74 -10.68
CA MET A 136 -5.91 -4.20 -9.48
C MET A 136 -6.06 -2.69 -9.56
N GLY A 137 -4.99 -1.96 -9.92
CA GLY A 137 -4.98 -0.51 -10.03
C GLY A 137 -5.96 0.02 -11.08
N SER A 138 -6.30 -0.79 -12.08
CA SER A 138 -7.19 -0.42 -13.19
C SER A 138 -8.67 -0.75 -12.95
N LEU A 139 -9.02 -1.47 -11.88
CA LEU A 139 -10.40 -1.83 -11.56
C LEU A 139 -11.32 -0.63 -11.32
N ILE A 140 -10.78 0.54 -10.99
CA ILE A 140 -11.58 1.76 -10.80
C ILE A 140 -12.12 2.31 -12.13
N VAL A 141 -11.49 1.99 -13.27
CA VAL A 141 -11.92 2.49 -14.59
C VAL A 141 -13.28 1.91 -15.01
N ILE A 142 -13.63 0.75 -14.45
CA ILE A 142 -14.89 0.04 -14.71
C ILE A 142 -15.94 0.27 -13.60
N ALA A 143 -15.66 1.14 -12.64
CA ALA A 143 -16.49 1.41 -11.47
C ALA A 143 -17.34 2.68 -11.58
#